data_AF-A0A947XPS0-F1
#
_entry.id   AF-A0A947XPS0-F1
#
_cell.length_a   1.000
_cell.length_b   1.000
_cell.length_c   1.000
_cell.angle_alpha   90.00
_cell.angle_beta   90.00
_cell.angle_gamma   90.00
#
_symmetry.space_group_name_H-M   'P 1'
#
loop_
_entity.id
_entity.type
_entity.pdbx_description
1 polymer ?
#
loop_
_entity_poly.entity_id
_entity_poly.type
_entity_poly.pdbx_seq_one_letter_code
_entity_poly.pdbx_strand_id
1 'polypeptide(L)'
;MGTQNWTQQLGTNAADFSWPASQGGSMGVYVGGFTEGSLGGPNAGGVDAWFARYTCDQCVVADTDGDGLLDSEETGIYGTDPNDPDSDQDGLDDGDEIALATDPLDSDTDADGLFDGTEVDIALGEACPAPTVSDSDGDTLLDGYEVTIGTNPCSSDTDADSVPDNTDPTPTVPGVTHGYLEVSLRDLAEYILAIDLQYFNGPNDNANHGRRNALANRAVEAANAVADDDEDLAIDKLTSLLEKVDGLTPSPDWMMDSTVKTDLAAIVQWLIGLLTM
;
A
#
# COMPACT_ATOMS: atom_id res chain seq x y z
N MET A 1 10.23 -40.67 22.24
CA MET A 1 10.11 -40.87 23.71
C MET A 1 9.88 -39.48 24.29
N GLY A 2 8.75 -39.23 24.94
CA GLY A 2 8.46 -37.89 25.47
C GLY A 2 9.24 -37.62 26.75
N THR A 3 9.64 -36.37 26.94
CA THR A 3 10.24 -35.88 28.19
C THR A 3 9.11 -35.45 29.14
N GLN A 4 9.11 -35.95 30.38
CA GLN A 4 8.15 -35.54 31.40
C GLN A 4 8.61 -34.20 32.01
N ASN A 5 7.83 -33.13 31.82
CA ASN A 5 8.17 -31.80 32.36
C ASN A 5 7.95 -31.71 33.88
N TRP A 6 6.78 -32.11 34.38
CA TRP A 6 6.47 -32.16 35.81
C TRP A 6 5.38 -33.19 36.12
N THR A 7 5.21 -33.54 37.40
CA THR A 7 4.07 -34.32 37.88
C THR A 7 3.64 -33.83 39.25
N GLN A 8 2.33 -33.76 39.49
CA GLN A 8 1.75 -33.41 40.78
C GLN A 8 0.76 -34.50 41.18
N GLN A 9 0.99 -35.10 42.35
CA GLN A 9 0.04 -36.04 42.92
C GLN A 9 -1.08 -35.27 43.63
N LEU A 10 -2.33 -35.66 43.35
CA LEU A 10 -3.53 -35.09 43.96
C LEU A 10 -4.24 -36.18 44.76
N GLY A 11 -4.74 -35.84 45.95
CA GLY A 11 -5.47 -36.78 46.80
C GLY A 11 -5.27 -36.54 48.29
N THR A 12 -5.65 -37.54 49.07
CA THR A 12 -5.65 -37.57 50.52
C THR A 12 -4.89 -38.80 51.01
N ASN A 13 -4.90 -39.07 52.32
CA ASN A 13 -4.37 -40.32 52.88
C ASN A 13 -5.37 -41.49 52.79
N ALA A 14 -6.55 -41.26 52.20
CA ALA A 14 -7.59 -42.27 51.97
C ALA A 14 -7.67 -42.62 50.48
N ALA A 15 -8.66 -43.42 50.07
CA ALA A 15 -8.83 -43.76 48.66
C ALA A 15 -9.38 -42.55 47.88
N ASP A 16 -8.73 -42.23 46.75
CA ASP A 16 -9.13 -41.16 45.83
C ASP A 16 -9.23 -41.70 44.41
N PHE A 17 -10.31 -41.35 43.73
CA PHE A 17 -10.56 -41.77 42.34
C PHE A 17 -10.93 -40.56 41.51
N SER A 18 -10.30 -40.43 40.33
CA SER A 18 -10.58 -39.37 39.36
C SER A 18 -11.12 -39.93 38.05
N TRP A 19 -12.00 -39.18 37.41
CA TRP A 19 -12.38 -39.39 36.00
C TRP A 19 -11.40 -38.68 35.05
N PRO A 20 -11.41 -38.99 33.74
CA PRO A 20 -10.61 -38.28 32.76
C PRO A 20 -10.82 -36.77 32.86
N ALA A 21 -9.71 -36.02 32.92
CA ALA A 21 -9.75 -34.57 32.93
C ALA A 21 -10.13 -34.03 31.54
N SER A 22 -10.93 -32.97 31.50
CA SER A 22 -11.20 -32.23 30.26
C SER A 22 -10.47 -30.89 30.28
N GLN A 23 -9.93 -30.50 29.12
CA GLN A 23 -9.42 -29.14 28.92
C GLN A 23 -10.62 -28.20 28.82
N GLY A 24 -10.68 -27.20 29.70
CA GLY A 24 -11.72 -26.18 29.67
C GLY A 24 -11.15 -24.86 29.19
N GLY A 25 -11.07 -24.69 27.86
CA GLY A 25 -10.59 -23.45 27.24
C GLY A 25 -9.17 -23.03 27.66
N SER A 26 -8.83 -21.77 27.39
CA SER A 26 -7.49 -21.19 27.58
C SER A 26 -7.03 -21.03 29.04
N MET A 27 -7.84 -21.42 30.04
CA MET A 27 -7.60 -21.02 31.43
C MET A 27 -7.86 -22.12 32.49
N GLY A 28 -7.76 -23.40 32.15
CA GLY A 28 -7.63 -24.44 33.17
C GLY A 28 -8.01 -25.86 32.79
N VAL A 29 -7.61 -26.79 33.67
CA VAL A 29 -7.98 -28.21 33.61
C VAL A 29 -9.01 -28.49 34.71
N TYR A 30 -10.07 -29.20 34.35
CA TYR A 30 -11.08 -29.65 35.31
C TYR A 30 -10.87 -31.12 35.61
N VAL A 31 -10.80 -31.46 36.89
CA VAL A 31 -10.74 -32.84 37.36
C VAL A 31 -11.88 -33.05 38.35
N GLY A 32 -12.64 -34.12 38.12
CA GLY A 32 -13.72 -34.54 39.00
C GLY A 32 -13.53 -35.98 39.42
N GLY A 33 -14.17 -36.34 40.53
CA GLY A 33 -14.08 -37.69 41.07
C GLY A 33 -14.76 -37.84 42.42
N PHE A 34 -14.32 -38.85 43.16
CA PHE A 34 -14.72 -39.06 44.55
C PHE A 34 -13.52 -39.36 45.45
N THR A 35 -13.64 -39.01 46.72
CA THR A 35 -12.62 -39.17 47.77
C THR A 35 -13.26 -39.76 49.03
N GLU A 36 -12.54 -40.65 49.71
CA GLU A 36 -12.88 -41.11 51.07
C GLU A 36 -12.21 -40.22 52.16
N GLY A 37 -11.44 -39.22 51.74
CA GLY A 37 -10.69 -38.33 52.62
C GLY A 37 -11.16 -36.88 52.54
N SER A 38 -10.44 -36.01 53.24
CA SER A 38 -10.73 -34.57 53.28
C SER A 38 -9.99 -33.82 52.16
N LEU A 39 -10.48 -33.92 50.92
CA LEU A 39 -9.92 -33.21 49.77
C LEU A 39 -10.57 -31.82 49.61
N GLY A 40 -9.80 -30.75 49.83
CA GLY A 40 -10.31 -29.38 49.75
C GLY A 40 -11.21 -28.93 50.91
N GLY A 41 -11.53 -29.82 51.84
CA GLY A 41 -12.32 -29.54 53.05
C GLY A 41 -12.57 -30.81 53.89
N PRO A 42 -13.16 -30.70 55.09
CA PRO A 42 -13.49 -31.86 55.92
C PRO A 42 -14.46 -32.82 55.23
N ASN A 43 -14.17 -34.13 55.30
CA ASN A 43 -15.05 -35.14 54.72
C ASN A 43 -16.44 -35.12 55.40
N ALA A 44 -17.51 -35.01 54.60
CA ALA A 44 -18.89 -34.91 55.06
C ALA A 44 -19.57 -36.27 55.28
N GLY A 45 -18.87 -37.38 55.03
CA GLY A 45 -19.41 -38.74 55.19
C GLY A 45 -18.41 -39.85 54.87
N GLY A 46 -18.90 -40.90 54.18
CA GLY A 46 -18.07 -42.03 53.77
C GLY A 46 -17.29 -41.77 52.49
N VAL A 47 -17.98 -41.25 51.47
CA VAL A 47 -17.40 -40.89 50.16
C VAL A 47 -17.97 -39.53 49.76
N ASP A 48 -17.09 -38.58 49.47
CA ASP A 48 -17.44 -37.26 48.99
C ASP A 48 -17.15 -37.14 47.49
N ALA A 49 -18.10 -36.56 46.76
CA ALA A 49 -17.83 -36.11 45.41
C ALA A 49 -16.95 -34.85 45.45
N TRP A 50 -15.97 -34.77 44.57
CA TRP A 50 -15.14 -33.58 44.45
C TRP A 50 -15.04 -33.15 42.98
N PHE A 51 -14.95 -31.85 42.78
CA PHE A 51 -14.75 -31.21 41.50
C PHE A 51 -13.81 -30.03 41.71
N ALA A 52 -12.68 -30.05 41.02
CA ALA A 52 -11.66 -29.02 41.15
C ALA A 52 -11.31 -28.46 39.78
N ARG A 53 -11.23 -27.13 39.72
CA ARG A 53 -10.64 -26.39 38.61
C ARG A 53 -9.21 -26.05 39.01
N TYR A 54 -8.26 -26.42 38.17
CA TYR A 54 -6.87 -26.04 38.34
C TYR A 54 -6.52 -24.97 37.31
N THR A 55 -6.18 -23.79 37.82
CA THR A 55 -5.49 -22.74 37.08
C THR A 55 -3.99 -22.95 37.30
N CYS A 56 -3.19 -22.68 36.27
CA CYS A 56 -1.75 -22.79 36.40
C CYS A 56 -1.20 -21.47 36.97
N ASP A 57 -1.24 -21.30 38.29
CA ASP A 57 -0.74 -20.08 38.96
C ASP A 57 0.81 -19.96 38.96
N GLN A 58 1.52 -20.93 38.36
CA GLN A 58 2.98 -20.95 38.17
C GLN A 58 3.37 -21.15 36.69
N CYS A 59 2.42 -21.12 35.76
CA CYS A 59 2.72 -20.63 34.42
C CYS A 59 2.67 -19.11 34.54
N VAL A 60 3.79 -18.51 34.96
CA VAL A 60 4.09 -17.19 34.43
C VAL A 60 4.21 -17.46 32.94
N VAL A 61 3.19 -17.10 32.18
CA VAL A 61 3.34 -17.07 30.73
C VAL A 61 4.25 -15.89 30.54
N ALA A 62 5.52 -16.21 30.30
CA ALA A 62 6.55 -15.21 30.16
C ALA A 62 6.26 -14.46 28.85
N ASP A 63 6.43 -13.16 28.96
CA ASP A 63 6.42 -12.13 27.93
C ASP A 63 7.57 -11.26 28.43
N THR A 64 8.77 -11.60 27.96
CA THR A 64 10.03 -11.26 28.64
C THR A 64 10.49 -9.85 28.30
N ASP A 65 10.20 -9.36 27.11
CA ASP A 65 10.42 -7.98 26.64
C ASP A 65 9.18 -7.09 26.77
N GLY A 66 7.96 -7.65 26.86
CA GLY A 66 6.75 -6.91 27.17
C GLY A 66 6.03 -6.33 25.94
N ASP A 67 6.24 -6.91 24.76
CA ASP A 67 5.66 -6.51 23.48
C ASP A 67 4.19 -6.97 23.31
N GLY A 68 3.73 -7.88 24.19
CA GLY A 68 2.39 -8.43 24.19
C GLY A 68 2.26 -9.82 23.54
N LEU A 69 3.36 -10.38 23.03
CA LEU A 69 3.48 -11.79 22.67
C LEU A 69 4.04 -12.60 23.84
N LEU A 70 3.69 -13.87 23.89
CA LEU A 70 4.25 -14.78 24.89
C LEU A 70 5.55 -15.39 24.34
N ASP A 71 6.57 -15.62 25.18
CA ASP A 71 7.82 -16.30 24.82
C ASP A 71 7.60 -17.62 24.04
N SER A 72 6.49 -18.31 24.36
CA SER A 72 6.09 -19.56 23.71
C SER A 72 5.42 -19.40 22.34
N GLU A 73 4.80 -18.26 22.09
CA GLU A 73 4.21 -17.87 20.80
C GLU A 73 5.30 -17.37 19.87
N GLU A 74 6.18 -16.50 20.36
CA GLU A 74 7.36 -16.01 19.65
C GLU A 74 8.24 -17.17 19.14
N THR A 75 8.76 -18.01 20.04
CA THR A 75 9.61 -19.14 19.63
C THR A 75 8.88 -20.28 18.92
N GLY A 76 7.57 -20.38 19.10
CA GLY A 76 6.76 -21.53 18.68
C GLY A 76 5.95 -21.32 17.41
N ILE A 77 5.64 -20.07 17.06
CA ILE A 77 4.71 -19.68 16.00
C ILE A 77 5.36 -18.66 15.07
N TYR A 78 5.87 -17.55 15.62
CA TYR A 78 6.29 -16.38 14.83
C TYR A 78 7.77 -16.41 14.45
N GLY A 79 8.62 -17.01 15.28
CA GLY A 79 10.06 -17.12 15.05
C GLY A 79 10.88 -15.92 15.54
N THR A 80 10.26 -15.03 16.31
CA THR A 80 10.85 -13.83 16.93
C THR A 80 11.70 -14.14 18.18
N ASP A 81 12.46 -13.16 18.70
CA ASP A 81 13.31 -13.30 19.89
C ASP A 81 12.58 -12.82 21.16
N PRO A 82 12.31 -13.69 22.16
CA PRO A 82 11.65 -13.31 23.42
C PRO A 82 12.38 -12.30 24.31
N ASN A 83 13.42 -11.64 23.84
CA ASN A 83 14.12 -10.61 24.60
C ASN A 83 14.28 -9.33 23.77
N ASP A 84 13.65 -9.27 22.61
CA ASP A 84 13.73 -8.19 21.65
C ASP A 84 12.29 -7.89 21.18
N PRO A 85 11.68 -6.79 21.64
CA PRO A 85 10.28 -6.50 21.33
C PRO A 85 10.05 -6.15 19.86
N ASP A 86 11.11 -5.94 19.06
CA ASP A 86 11.09 -5.53 17.65
C ASP A 86 12.20 -6.32 16.92
N SER A 87 11.84 -7.47 16.37
CA SER A 87 12.78 -8.49 15.89
C SER A 87 13.49 -8.10 14.59
N ASP A 88 12.87 -7.31 13.73
CA ASP A 88 13.45 -6.85 12.45
C ASP A 88 13.96 -5.40 12.46
N GLN A 89 13.73 -4.68 13.56
CA GLN A 89 14.22 -3.33 13.87
C GLN A 89 13.67 -2.24 12.95
N ASP A 90 12.40 -2.35 12.57
CA ASP A 90 11.71 -1.37 11.75
C ASP A 90 11.02 -0.26 12.58
N GLY A 91 10.89 -0.47 13.89
CA GLY A 91 10.30 0.44 14.86
C GLY A 91 8.88 0.10 15.31
N LEU A 92 8.32 -1.04 14.88
CA LEU A 92 7.05 -1.61 15.32
C LEU A 92 7.32 -2.84 16.20
N ASP A 93 6.63 -2.94 17.33
CA ASP A 93 6.83 -4.09 18.23
C ASP A 93 6.18 -5.36 17.61
N ASP A 94 6.81 -6.54 17.74
CA ASP A 94 6.37 -7.81 17.13
C ASP A 94 4.88 -8.10 17.44
N GLY A 95 4.45 -7.83 18.67
CA GLY A 95 3.05 -7.96 19.08
C GLY A 95 2.07 -7.03 18.36
N ASP A 96 2.48 -5.80 18.06
CA ASP A 96 1.70 -4.83 17.29
C ASP A 96 1.66 -5.21 15.80
N GLU A 97 2.77 -5.73 15.27
CA GLU A 97 2.85 -6.26 13.91
C GLU A 97 1.83 -7.38 13.65
N ILE A 98 1.75 -8.34 14.56
CA ILE A 98 0.76 -9.42 14.49
C ILE A 98 -0.68 -8.87 14.55
N ALA A 99 -0.92 -7.78 15.27
CA ALA A 99 -2.24 -7.14 15.34
C ALA A 99 -2.59 -6.39 14.05
N LEU A 100 -1.59 -5.85 13.35
CA LEU A 100 -1.71 -5.13 12.07
C LEU A 100 -1.61 -6.06 10.85
N ALA A 101 -1.29 -7.33 11.07
CA ALA A 101 -1.10 -8.36 10.06
C ALA A 101 0.12 -8.15 9.14
N THR A 102 1.16 -7.52 9.70
CA THR A 102 2.52 -7.49 9.14
C THR A 102 3.33 -8.72 9.57
N ASP A 103 4.53 -8.90 9.00
CA ASP A 103 5.44 -10.01 9.32
C ASP A 103 6.58 -9.52 10.24
N PRO A 104 6.66 -9.96 11.52
CA PRO A 104 7.63 -9.46 12.50
C PRO A 104 9.09 -9.85 12.26
N LEU A 105 9.40 -10.29 11.04
CA LEU A 105 10.73 -10.65 10.58
C LEU A 105 11.05 -9.99 9.22
N ASP A 106 10.18 -9.10 8.75
CA ASP A 106 10.27 -8.39 7.48
C ASP A 106 9.88 -6.91 7.64
N SER A 107 10.89 -6.05 7.77
CA SER A 107 10.76 -4.62 8.09
C SER A 107 9.96 -3.75 7.11
N ASP A 108 9.44 -4.34 6.03
CA ASP A 108 8.71 -3.73 4.91
C ASP A 108 7.82 -4.82 4.29
N THR A 109 6.68 -5.08 4.92
CA THR A 109 5.82 -6.26 4.64
C THR A 109 5.28 -6.27 3.22
N ASP A 110 4.97 -5.10 2.65
CA ASP A 110 4.42 -4.99 1.29
C ASP A 110 5.45 -4.62 0.20
N ALA A 111 6.71 -4.43 0.60
CA ALA A 111 7.88 -4.22 -0.23
C ALA A 111 7.80 -2.97 -1.11
N ASP A 112 7.24 -1.89 -0.56
CA ASP A 112 7.05 -0.62 -1.25
C ASP A 112 8.21 0.38 -1.02
N GLY A 113 9.09 0.07 -0.07
CA GLY A 113 10.25 0.86 0.30
C GLY A 113 10.06 1.75 1.52
N LEU A 114 8.92 1.68 2.20
CA LEU A 114 8.63 2.28 3.50
C LEU A 114 8.60 1.16 4.56
N PHE A 115 9.05 1.47 5.78
CA PHE A 115 9.03 0.47 6.86
C PHE A 115 7.67 0.45 7.55
N ASP A 116 7.20 -0.71 7.98
CA ASP A 116 5.87 -0.89 8.58
C ASP A 116 5.69 0.04 9.79
N GLY A 117 6.70 0.10 10.66
CA GLY A 117 6.74 1.04 11.79
C GLY A 117 6.69 2.51 11.37
N THR A 118 7.31 2.86 10.23
CA THR A 118 7.24 4.24 9.69
C THR A 118 5.84 4.56 9.19
N GLU A 119 5.17 3.63 8.51
CA GLU A 119 3.81 3.81 8.03
C GLU A 119 2.82 4.05 9.16
N VAL A 120 2.90 3.23 10.22
CA VAL A 120 2.08 3.38 11.43
C VAL A 120 2.30 4.76 12.06
N ASP A 121 3.55 5.21 12.13
CA ASP A 121 3.90 6.53 12.69
C ASP A 121 3.35 7.69 11.87
N ILE A 122 3.47 7.66 10.53
CA ILE A 122 3.00 8.75 9.67
C ILE A 122 1.49 8.72 9.42
N ALA A 123 0.84 7.55 9.58
CA ALA A 123 -0.61 7.44 9.53
C ALA A 123 -1.30 8.23 10.65
N LEU A 124 -0.60 8.57 11.74
CA LEU A 124 -1.12 9.38 12.87
C LEU A 124 -2.43 8.84 13.47
N GLY A 125 -2.65 7.53 13.40
CA GLY A 125 -3.86 6.85 13.86
C GLY A 125 -5.01 6.82 12.84
N GLU A 126 -4.78 7.28 11.61
CA GLU A 126 -5.60 6.98 10.45
C GLU A 126 -5.22 5.60 9.87
N ALA A 127 -5.98 5.14 8.88
CA ALA A 127 -5.75 3.84 8.24
C ALA A 127 -4.82 3.91 7.01
N CYS A 128 -4.07 5.00 6.84
CA CYS A 128 -3.27 5.25 5.65
C CYS A 128 -2.04 6.12 5.97
N PRO A 129 -0.85 5.82 5.42
CA PRO A 129 -0.55 4.61 4.65
C PRO A 129 -0.66 3.35 5.51
N ALA A 130 -0.88 2.20 4.87
CA ALA A 130 -1.12 0.95 5.56
C ALA A 130 -0.01 -0.05 5.21
N PRO A 131 0.65 -0.68 6.22
CA PRO A 131 1.86 -1.51 6.03
C PRO A 131 1.65 -2.85 5.32
N THR A 132 0.50 -3.01 4.67
CA THR A 132 0.12 -4.21 3.92
C THR A 132 -0.39 -3.84 2.53
N VAL A 133 -0.30 -2.56 2.15
CA VAL A 133 -0.84 -1.96 0.93
C VAL A 133 0.21 -1.03 0.32
N SER A 134 1.00 -1.58 -0.60
CA SER A 134 2.13 -0.89 -1.25
C SER A 134 1.80 0.40 -2.03
N ASP A 135 0.52 0.72 -2.20
CA ASP A 135 0.00 1.86 -2.99
C ASP A 135 -1.38 2.19 -2.38
N SER A 136 -1.34 3.04 -1.35
CA SER A 136 -2.44 3.27 -0.43
C SER A 136 -3.61 4.04 -1.06
N ASP A 137 -3.34 4.98 -1.97
CA ASP A 137 -4.37 5.74 -2.66
C ASP A 137 -4.74 5.21 -4.06
N GLY A 138 -3.96 4.26 -4.58
CA GLY A 138 -4.21 3.57 -5.83
C GLY A 138 -3.86 4.39 -7.07
N ASP A 139 -2.98 5.38 -6.95
CA ASP A 139 -2.53 6.22 -8.06
C ASP A 139 -1.36 5.61 -8.84
N THR A 140 -0.82 4.45 -8.44
CA THR A 140 0.32 3.71 -9.01
C THR A 140 1.72 4.17 -8.58
N LEU A 141 1.83 5.22 -7.78
CA LEU A 141 3.03 5.46 -6.99
C LEU A 141 2.98 4.56 -5.74
N LEU A 142 4.16 4.13 -5.29
CA LEU A 142 4.28 3.34 -4.06
C LEU A 142 4.46 4.30 -2.89
N ASP A 143 3.91 4.00 -1.70
CA ASP A 143 3.91 4.92 -0.57
C ASP A 143 5.36 5.31 -0.18
N GLY A 144 6.29 4.36 -0.18
CA GLY A 144 7.72 4.61 0.01
C GLY A 144 8.35 5.55 -1.04
N TYR A 145 7.89 5.49 -2.30
CA TYR A 145 8.33 6.41 -3.35
C TYR A 145 7.72 7.80 -3.16
N GLU A 146 6.45 7.87 -2.79
CA GLU A 146 5.74 9.13 -2.53
C GLU A 146 6.35 9.94 -1.40
N VAL A 147 6.63 9.28 -0.27
CA VAL A 147 7.38 9.89 0.84
C VAL A 147 8.74 10.42 0.36
N THR A 148 9.40 9.73 -0.57
CA THR A 148 10.70 10.15 -1.14
C THR A 148 10.58 11.39 -2.02
N ILE A 149 9.50 11.52 -2.82
CA ILE A 149 9.28 12.68 -3.70
C ILE A 149 8.52 13.82 -3.01
N GLY A 150 8.00 13.58 -1.81
CA GLY A 150 7.28 14.55 -0.99
C GLY A 150 5.79 14.65 -1.30
N THR A 151 5.23 13.66 -2.00
CA THR A 151 3.78 13.50 -2.15
C THR A 151 3.19 12.79 -0.94
N ASN A 152 1.87 12.70 -0.89
CA ASN A 152 1.12 12.13 0.20
C ASN A 152 0.54 10.77 -0.21
N PRO A 153 1.01 9.65 0.38
CA PRO A 153 0.53 8.29 0.10
C PRO A 153 -0.99 8.06 0.18
N CYS A 154 -1.69 9.00 0.81
CA CYS A 154 -3.14 8.93 1.04
C CYS A 154 -3.94 9.85 0.12
N SER A 155 -3.31 10.45 -0.89
CA SER A 155 -3.91 11.47 -1.73
C SER A 155 -3.35 11.38 -3.13
N SER A 156 -4.15 10.81 -4.03
CA SER A 156 -3.77 10.60 -5.45
C SER A 156 -3.52 11.89 -6.23
N ASP A 157 -3.58 13.04 -5.57
CA ASP A 157 -3.42 14.42 -6.05
C ASP A 157 -3.07 15.23 -4.78
N THR A 158 -1.78 15.34 -4.49
CA THR A 158 -1.27 15.89 -3.23
C THR A 158 -1.53 17.39 -3.09
N ASP A 159 -1.47 18.13 -4.20
CA ASP A 159 -1.62 19.58 -4.20
C ASP A 159 -3.02 20.07 -4.62
N ALA A 160 -3.90 19.12 -4.96
CA ALA A 160 -5.31 19.32 -5.29
C ALA A 160 -5.54 20.18 -6.54
N ASP A 161 -4.66 20.10 -7.53
CA ASP A 161 -4.78 20.80 -8.81
C ASP A 161 -5.53 20.01 -9.90
N SER A 162 -6.04 18.81 -9.54
CA SER A 162 -6.74 17.87 -10.42
C SER A 162 -5.84 17.09 -11.40
N VAL A 163 -4.51 17.16 -11.26
CA VAL A 163 -3.56 16.23 -11.89
C VAL A 163 -3.14 15.20 -10.86
N PRO A 164 -3.32 13.89 -11.12
CA PRO A 164 -2.84 12.88 -10.19
C PRO A 164 -1.31 12.83 -10.10
N ASP A 165 -0.76 12.56 -8.91
CA ASP A 165 0.68 12.66 -8.61
C ASP A 165 1.54 11.81 -9.54
N ASN A 166 1.08 10.61 -9.90
CA ASN A 166 1.72 9.74 -10.88
C ASN A 166 1.94 10.35 -12.29
N THR A 167 1.21 11.41 -12.61
CA THR A 167 1.24 12.11 -13.90
C THR A 167 1.53 13.60 -13.77
N ASP A 168 1.45 14.16 -12.57
CA ASP A 168 1.74 15.55 -12.33
C ASP A 168 3.25 15.80 -12.39
N PRO A 169 3.73 16.69 -13.28
CA PRO A 169 5.12 17.16 -13.23
C PRO A 169 5.48 17.95 -11.96
N THR A 170 4.49 18.48 -11.24
CA THR A 170 4.66 19.35 -10.08
C THR A 170 3.75 18.96 -8.90
N PRO A 171 3.76 17.69 -8.43
CA PRO A 171 2.75 17.09 -7.53
C PRO A 171 2.68 17.69 -6.12
N THR A 172 3.41 18.77 -5.84
CA THR A 172 3.45 19.44 -4.54
C THR A 172 3.21 20.95 -4.68
N VAL A 173 2.90 21.43 -5.89
CA VAL A 173 2.79 22.84 -6.24
C VAL A 173 1.55 23.00 -7.12
N PRO A 174 0.43 23.54 -6.58
CA PRO A 174 -0.82 23.57 -7.30
C PRO A 174 -0.70 24.25 -8.66
N GLY A 175 -1.06 23.53 -9.70
CA GLY A 175 -1.04 23.98 -11.09
C GLY A 175 0.33 23.83 -11.73
N VAL A 176 0.31 23.60 -13.04
CA VAL A 176 1.53 23.40 -13.81
C VAL A 176 2.21 24.73 -14.15
N THR A 177 3.52 24.83 -13.95
CA THR A 177 4.24 26.07 -14.28
C THR A 177 4.27 26.35 -15.79
N HIS A 178 4.15 27.62 -16.20
CA HIS A 178 4.30 28.02 -17.63
C HIS A 178 5.62 27.57 -18.23
N GLY A 179 6.70 27.55 -17.43
CA GLY A 179 8.01 27.08 -17.88
C GLY A 179 8.01 25.60 -18.24
N TYR A 180 7.31 24.75 -17.47
CA TYR A 180 7.13 23.34 -17.80
C TYR A 180 6.29 23.19 -19.07
N LEU A 181 5.11 23.84 -19.11
CA LEU A 181 4.20 23.77 -20.25
C LEU A 181 4.86 24.22 -21.55
N GLU A 182 5.65 25.30 -21.53
CA GLU A 182 6.40 25.74 -22.71
C GLU A 182 7.34 24.63 -23.19
N VAL A 183 8.16 24.05 -22.31
CA VAL A 183 9.12 22.99 -22.66
C VAL A 183 8.41 21.76 -23.19
N SER A 184 7.36 21.28 -22.54
CA SER A 184 6.58 20.12 -22.99
C SER A 184 5.96 20.34 -24.37
N LEU A 185 5.52 21.56 -24.68
CA LEU A 185 4.99 21.92 -26.00
C LEU A 185 6.09 22.00 -27.08
N ARG A 186 7.33 22.38 -26.72
CA ARG A 186 8.48 22.26 -27.63
C ARG A 186 8.81 20.80 -27.90
N ASP A 187 8.83 19.96 -26.86
CA ASP A 187 9.12 18.54 -26.97
C ASP A 187 8.06 17.81 -27.82
N LEU A 188 6.78 18.19 -27.69
CA LEU A 188 5.71 17.74 -28.58
C LEU A 188 6.02 18.07 -30.05
N ALA A 189 6.52 19.27 -30.35
CA ALA A 189 6.87 19.64 -31.71
C ALA A 189 8.01 18.78 -32.27
N GLU A 190 9.04 18.50 -31.46
CA GLU A 190 10.15 17.63 -31.83
C GLU A 190 9.70 16.18 -32.03
N TYR A 191 8.86 15.68 -31.14
CA TYR A 191 8.23 14.36 -31.24
C TYR A 191 7.46 14.22 -32.57
N ILE A 192 6.62 15.20 -32.92
CA ILE A 192 5.87 15.19 -34.18
C ILE A 192 6.83 15.16 -35.38
N LEU A 193 7.92 15.94 -35.37
CA LEU A 193 8.91 15.95 -36.45
C LEU A 193 9.64 14.62 -36.61
N ALA A 194 9.77 13.84 -35.54
CA ALA A 194 10.39 12.52 -35.53
C ALA A 194 9.47 11.40 -36.08
N ILE A 195 8.16 11.62 -36.17
CA ILE A 195 7.22 10.63 -36.70
C ILE A 195 7.54 10.31 -38.17
N ASP A 196 7.57 9.02 -38.49
CA ASP A 196 7.78 8.52 -39.85
C ASP A 196 6.67 8.98 -40.81
N LEU A 197 7.05 9.37 -42.01
CA LEU A 197 6.15 9.90 -43.03
C LEU A 197 5.07 8.90 -43.45
N GLN A 198 5.29 7.59 -43.27
CA GLN A 198 4.31 6.56 -43.58
C GLN A 198 3.02 6.69 -42.75
N TYR A 199 3.08 7.37 -41.61
CA TYR A 199 1.90 7.58 -40.75
C TYR A 199 1.05 8.77 -41.18
N PHE A 200 1.43 9.50 -42.24
CA PHE A 200 0.69 10.67 -42.72
C PHE A 200 -0.09 10.37 -44.02
N ASN A 201 -1.33 10.83 -44.09
CA ASN A 201 -2.31 10.48 -45.13
C ASN A 201 -2.28 11.42 -46.36
N GLY A 202 -1.10 11.79 -46.85
CA GLY A 202 -0.93 12.66 -48.01
C GLY A 202 -0.81 11.90 -49.34
N PRO A 203 -1.04 12.58 -50.49
CA PRO A 203 -0.90 11.97 -51.81
C PRO A 203 0.54 11.64 -52.22
N ASN A 204 1.55 12.10 -51.46
CA ASN A 204 2.98 11.85 -51.67
C ASN A 204 3.78 12.33 -50.44
N ASP A 205 5.07 11.96 -50.39
CA ASP A 205 5.97 12.29 -49.27
C ASP A 205 6.08 13.80 -49.01
N ASN A 206 6.03 14.64 -50.04
CA ASN A 206 6.08 16.10 -49.85
C ASN A 206 4.84 16.60 -49.11
N ALA A 207 3.67 16.06 -49.42
CA ALA A 207 2.45 16.37 -48.69
C ALA A 207 2.48 15.82 -47.26
N ASN A 208 3.09 14.65 -47.05
CA ASN A 208 3.28 14.06 -45.71
C ASN A 208 4.18 14.95 -44.84
N HIS A 209 5.32 15.40 -45.40
CA HIS A 209 6.18 16.39 -44.73
C HIS A 209 5.41 17.67 -44.40
N GLY A 210 4.62 18.19 -45.34
CA GLY A 210 3.83 19.40 -45.13
C GLY A 210 2.85 19.27 -43.96
N ARG A 211 2.16 18.13 -43.85
CA ARG A 211 1.24 17.84 -42.74
C ARG A 211 1.98 17.71 -41.42
N ARG A 212 3.07 16.93 -41.37
CA ARG A 212 3.91 16.77 -40.18
C ARG A 212 4.41 18.12 -39.67
N ASN A 213 4.99 18.93 -40.56
CA ASN A 213 5.49 20.26 -40.21
C ASN A 213 4.37 21.19 -39.74
N ALA A 214 3.17 21.09 -40.33
CA ALA A 214 2.02 21.89 -39.91
C ALA A 214 1.45 21.46 -38.55
N LEU A 215 1.57 20.19 -38.15
CA LEU A 215 1.26 19.75 -36.79
C LEU A 215 2.32 20.25 -35.80
N ALA A 216 3.62 20.07 -36.12
CA ALA A 216 4.72 20.54 -35.27
C ALA A 216 4.67 22.05 -35.03
N ASN A 217 4.37 22.83 -36.07
CA ASN A 217 4.22 24.29 -35.95
C ASN A 217 3.10 24.69 -34.99
N ARG A 218 2.01 23.92 -34.89
CA ARG A 218 0.94 24.21 -33.93
C ARG A 218 1.41 24.04 -32.48
N ALA A 219 2.19 22.99 -32.22
CA ALA A 219 2.81 22.79 -30.91
C ALA A 219 3.81 23.93 -30.58
N VAL A 220 4.61 24.37 -31.56
CA VAL A 220 5.49 25.55 -31.41
C VAL A 220 4.71 26.84 -31.15
N GLU A 221 3.59 27.05 -31.86
CA GLU A 221 2.72 28.21 -31.66
C GLU A 221 2.07 28.19 -30.27
N ALA A 222 1.65 27.01 -29.78
CA ALA A 222 1.14 26.85 -28.43
C ALA A 222 2.22 27.17 -27.38
N ALA A 223 3.44 26.68 -27.56
CA ALA A 223 4.55 26.98 -26.67
C ALA A 223 4.87 28.49 -26.61
N ASN A 224 4.83 29.18 -27.75
CA ASN A 224 5.00 30.63 -27.78
C ASN A 224 3.86 31.35 -27.02
N ALA A 225 2.63 30.87 -27.16
CA ALA A 225 1.48 31.45 -26.46
C ALA A 225 1.60 31.30 -24.94
N VAL A 226 2.05 30.13 -24.45
CA VAL A 226 2.37 29.92 -23.03
C VAL A 226 3.48 30.87 -22.56
N ALA A 227 4.55 31.03 -23.34
CA ALA A 227 5.64 31.97 -23.02
C ALA A 227 5.18 33.44 -22.96
N ASP A 228 4.10 33.77 -23.68
CA ASP A 228 3.46 35.09 -23.71
C ASP A 228 2.29 35.22 -22.70
N ASP A 229 2.07 34.22 -21.82
CA ASP A 229 0.99 34.19 -20.82
C ASP A 229 -0.42 34.21 -21.45
N ASP A 230 -0.57 33.59 -22.63
CA ASP A 230 -1.81 33.48 -23.41
C ASP A 230 -2.26 32.01 -23.53
N GLU A 231 -2.78 31.47 -22.44
CA GLU A 231 -3.27 30.08 -22.33
C GLU A 231 -4.43 29.80 -23.27
N ASP A 232 -5.35 30.75 -23.44
CA ASP A 232 -6.49 30.64 -24.37
C ASP A 232 -6.00 30.38 -25.81
N LEU A 233 -4.97 31.12 -26.24
CA LEU A 233 -4.35 30.89 -27.55
C LEU A 233 -3.63 29.54 -27.59
N ALA A 234 -2.92 29.15 -26.53
CA ALA A 234 -2.25 27.85 -26.47
C ALA A 234 -3.26 26.68 -26.63
N ILE A 235 -4.39 26.76 -25.93
CA ILE A 235 -5.49 25.79 -26.02
C ILE A 235 -6.08 25.76 -27.43
N ASP A 236 -6.31 26.91 -28.07
CA ASP A 236 -6.81 26.97 -29.46
C ASP A 236 -5.85 26.26 -30.44
N LYS A 237 -4.54 26.46 -30.28
CA LYS A 237 -3.51 25.82 -31.11
C LYS A 237 -3.49 24.31 -30.93
N LEU A 238 -3.55 23.82 -29.69
CA LEU A 238 -3.59 22.40 -29.39
C LEU A 238 -4.89 21.75 -29.83
N THR A 239 -6.03 22.42 -29.64
CA THR A 239 -7.32 21.94 -30.12
C THR A 239 -7.31 21.83 -31.65
N SER A 240 -6.78 22.83 -32.35
CA SER A 240 -6.60 22.76 -33.81
C SER A 240 -5.65 21.64 -34.24
N LEU A 241 -4.64 21.32 -33.44
CA LEU A 241 -3.73 20.20 -33.68
C LEU A 241 -4.48 18.88 -33.53
N LEU A 242 -5.20 18.70 -32.42
CA LEU A 242 -5.97 17.52 -32.11
C LEU A 242 -7.00 17.22 -33.21
N GLU A 243 -7.76 18.22 -33.66
CA GLU A 243 -8.72 18.09 -34.77
C GLU A 243 -8.09 17.56 -36.07
N LYS A 244 -6.81 17.85 -36.33
CA LYS A 244 -6.10 17.33 -37.51
C LYS A 244 -5.59 15.91 -37.33
N VAL A 245 -5.42 15.48 -36.09
CA VAL A 245 -4.98 14.12 -35.74
C VAL A 245 -6.18 13.19 -35.63
N ASP A 246 -7.23 13.57 -34.91
CA ASP A 246 -8.36 12.72 -34.51
C ASP A 246 -9.59 12.77 -35.44
N GLY A 247 -9.70 13.80 -36.29
CA GLY A 247 -10.68 13.87 -37.36
C GLY A 247 -12.09 14.19 -36.89
N LEU A 248 -12.26 14.82 -35.72
CA LEU A 248 -13.55 15.37 -35.34
C LEU A 248 -14.01 16.38 -36.42
N THR A 249 -15.15 16.05 -37.02
CA THR A 249 -15.63 16.50 -38.34
C THR A 249 -15.58 18.02 -38.60
N PRO A 250 -15.45 18.48 -39.87
CA PRO A 250 -15.49 17.74 -41.14
C PRO A 250 -14.13 17.58 -41.84
N SER A 251 -13.01 17.92 -41.19
CA SER A 251 -11.68 17.86 -41.83
C SER A 251 -11.15 16.41 -41.87
N PRO A 252 -10.59 15.93 -43.00
CA PRO A 252 -9.99 14.60 -43.05
C PRO A 252 -8.76 14.49 -42.14
N ASP A 253 -8.58 13.33 -41.51
CA ASP A 253 -7.39 12.99 -40.74
C ASP A 253 -6.10 13.23 -41.52
N TRP A 254 -5.15 13.91 -40.89
CA TRP A 254 -3.83 14.08 -41.46
C TRP A 254 -2.94 12.85 -41.28
N MET A 255 -3.28 12.00 -40.33
CA MET A 255 -2.58 10.75 -40.01
C MET A 255 -3.40 9.52 -40.39
N MET A 256 -2.70 8.41 -40.66
CA MET A 256 -3.30 7.10 -40.83
C MET A 256 -3.66 6.50 -39.46
N ASP A 257 -4.71 5.69 -39.43
CA ASP A 257 -5.10 4.94 -38.24
C ASP A 257 -3.94 4.02 -37.79
N SER A 258 -3.44 4.26 -36.57
CA SER A 258 -2.24 3.64 -36.02
C SER A 258 -2.12 3.95 -34.53
N THR A 259 -1.33 3.16 -33.80
CA THR A 259 -1.00 3.48 -32.40
C THR A 259 -0.35 4.86 -32.28
N VAL A 260 0.54 5.23 -33.22
CA VAL A 260 1.20 6.54 -33.26
C VAL A 260 0.19 7.69 -33.34
N LYS A 261 -0.90 7.55 -34.10
CA LYS A 261 -1.99 8.54 -34.13
C LYS A 261 -2.67 8.63 -32.77
N THR A 262 -3.00 7.49 -32.16
CA THR A 262 -3.66 7.43 -30.85
C THR A 262 -2.78 8.03 -29.75
N ASP A 263 -1.49 7.70 -29.73
CA ASP A 263 -0.53 8.20 -28.75
C ASP A 263 -0.35 9.72 -28.87
N LEU A 264 -0.22 10.24 -30.11
CA LEU A 264 -0.14 11.69 -30.33
C LEU A 264 -1.42 12.41 -29.88
N ALA A 265 -2.60 11.86 -30.18
CA ALA A 265 -3.86 12.44 -29.73
C ALA A 265 -3.96 12.48 -28.20
N ALA A 266 -3.52 11.41 -27.51
CA ALA A 266 -3.50 11.34 -26.06
C ALA A 266 -2.56 12.38 -25.44
N ILE A 267 -1.34 12.55 -25.98
CA ILE A 267 -0.40 13.58 -25.51
C ILE A 267 -1.01 14.98 -25.65
N VAL A 268 -1.64 15.26 -26.80
CA VAL A 268 -2.24 16.58 -27.06
C VAL A 268 -3.43 16.84 -26.14
N GLN A 269 -4.28 15.83 -25.91
CA GLN A 269 -5.41 15.93 -24.97
C GLN A 269 -4.95 16.18 -23.54
N TRP A 270 -3.89 15.49 -23.10
CA TRP A 270 -3.32 15.68 -21.77
C TRP A 270 -2.78 17.10 -21.58
N LEU A 271 -2.00 17.64 -22.54
CA LEU A 271 -1.50 19.01 -22.49
C LEU A 271 -2.61 20.07 -22.52
N ILE A 272 -3.72 19.82 -23.24
CA ILE A 272 -4.90 20.67 -23.15
C ILE A 272 -5.48 20.63 -21.73
N GLY A 273 -5.55 19.45 -21.11
CA GLY A 273 -6.03 19.27 -19.74
C GLY A 273 -5.25 20.13 -18.74
N LEU A 274 -3.92 20.08 -18.79
CA LEU A 274 -3.05 20.88 -17.92
C LEU A 274 -3.24 22.39 -18.08
N LEU A 275 -3.55 22.86 -19.29
CA LEU A 275 -3.81 24.29 -19.56
C LEU A 275 -5.20 24.74 -19.09
N THR A 276 -6.07 23.83 -18.65
CA THR A 276 -7.47 24.13 -18.30
C THR A 276 -7.78 24.02 -16.80
N MET A 277 -6.77 23.78 -15.97
CA MET A 277 -6.88 23.61 -14.51
C MET A 277 -6.94 24.95 -13.76
#